data_AF-A0A1I0PKI7-F1
#
_entry.id   AF-A0A1I0PKI7-F1
#
_cell.length_a   1.000
_cell.length_b   1.000
_cell.length_c   1.000
_cell.angle_alpha   90.00
_cell.angle_beta   90.00
_cell.angle_gamma   90.00
#
_symmetry.space_group_name_H-M   'P 1'
#
loop_
_entity.id
_entity.type
_entity.pdbx_description
1 polymer ?
#
loop_
_entity_poly.entity_id
_entity_poly.type
_entity_poly.pdbx_seq_one_letter_code
_entity_poly.pdbx_strand_id
1 'polypeptide(L)'
;MADETSDRERDHDPDDHLKRVREGLQQATDTADRTVESQLNSITAGVFEEQEGHLTQPDPGPKRDRIAEVAEKLDGLADQATGETRDHILTAREHCRAYLAEGGGDEQPRNESE
;
A
#
# COMPACT_ATOMS: atom_id res chain seq x y z
N MET A 1 -30.76 -22.93 -5.59
CA MET A 1 -31.16 -21.93 -6.60
C MET A 1 -31.30 -20.62 -5.85
N ALA A 2 -30.56 -19.60 -6.30
CA ALA A 2 -30.25 -18.31 -5.66
C ALA A 2 -29.38 -18.45 -4.40
N ASP A 3 -28.06 -18.24 -4.45
CA ASP A 3 -27.35 -16.98 -4.77
C ASP A 3 -27.71 -15.89 -3.78
N GLU A 4 -27.11 -15.99 -2.61
CA GLU A 4 -27.02 -14.89 -1.64
C GLU A 4 -25.54 -14.80 -1.24
N THR A 5 -24.66 -14.68 -2.25
CA THR A 5 -23.37 -14.02 -2.06
C THR A 5 -23.70 -12.57 -1.76
N SER A 6 -24.02 -12.36 -0.49
CA SER A 6 -24.20 -11.06 0.10
C SER A 6 -22.90 -10.33 -0.13
N ASP A 7 -22.96 -9.47 -1.14
CA ASP A 7 -22.16 -8.27 -1.41
C ASP A 7 -22.23 -7.33 -0.18
N ARG A 8 -21.93 -7.88 0.99
CA ARG A 8 -21.85 -7.16 2.25
C ARG A 8 -20.50 -6.48 2.23
N GLU A 9 -20.54 -5.24 1.74
CA GLU A 9 -19.76 -4.16 2.32
C GLU A 9 -18.32 -4.60 2.56
N ARG A 10 -17.52 -4.67 1.48
CA ARG A 10 -16.07 -4.61 1.65
C ARG A 10 -15.79 -3.27 2.30
N ASP A 11 -15.83 -3.25 3.63
CA ASP A 11 -14.98 -2.42 4.45
C ASP A 11 -13.61 -2.58 3.81
N HIS A 12 -13.24 -1.61 2.99
CA HIS A 12 -11.93 -1.58 2.37
C HIS A 12 -11.01 -1.17 3.50
N ASP A 13 -10.72 -2.15 4.36
CA ASP A 13 -9.85 -1.95 5.49
C ASP A 13 -8.56 -1.36 4.95
N PRO A 14 -8.02 -0.29 5.56
CA PRO A 14 -6.74 0.27 5.17
C PRO A 14 -5.65 -0.83 5.12
N ASP A 15 -5.80 -1.90 5.89
CA ASP A 15 -4.94 -3.10 5.87
C ASP A 15 -4.99 -3.89 4.55
N ASP A 16 -6.16 -4.04 3.90
CA ASP A 16 -6.27 -4.75 2.61
C ASP A 16 -5.53 -3.99 1.50
N HIS A 17 -5.63 -2.65 1.50
CA HIS A 17 -4.86 -1.82 0.57
C HIS A 17 -3.37 -2.02 0.75
N LEU A 18 -2.86 -2.09 1.98
CA LEU A 18 -1.44 -2.30 2.24
C LEU A 18 -0.99 -3.70 1.83
N LYS A 19 -1.82 -4.70 2.07
CA LYS A 19 -1.58 -6.06 1.58
C LYS A 19 -1.50 -6.10 0.05
N ARG A 20 -2.39 -5.38 -0.64
CA ARG A 20 -2.37 -5.23 -2.10
C ARG A 20 -1.15 -4.47 -2.61
N VAL A 21 -0.75 -3.40 -1.92
CA VAL A 21 0.50 -2.69 -2.20
C VAL A 21 1.68 -3.65 -2.10
N ARG A 22 1.77 -4.41 -0.99
CA ARG A 22 2.85 -5.39 -0.78
C ARG A 22 2.89 -6.46 -1.88
N GLU A 23 1.75 -7.02 -2.23
CA GLU A 23 1.62 -8.02 -3.29
C GLU A 23 2.09 -7.46 -4.64
N GLY A 24 1.63 -6.27 -5.03
CA GLY A 24 2.03 -5.60 -6.26
C GLY A 24 3.53 -5.26 -6.29
N LEU A 25 4.10 -4.81 -5.16
CA LEU A 25 5.54 -4.56 -5.05
C LEU A 25 6.36 -5.84 -5.14
N GLN A 26 5.87 -6.95 -4.57
CA GLN A 26 6.56 -8.23 -4.63
C GLN A 26 6.55 -8.79 -6.06
N GLN A 27 5.45 -8.67 -6.79
CA GLN A 27 5.37 -9.04 -8.22
C GLN A 27 6.25 -8.13 -9.09
N ALA A 28 6.27 -6.83 -8.82
CA ALA A 28 7.20 -5.91 -9.47
C ALA A 28 8.65 -6.32 -9.21
N THR A 29 8.98 -6.74 -7.99
CA THR A 29 10.33 -7.16 -7.60
C THR A 29 10.75 -8.46 -8.31
N ASP A 30 9.85 -9.44 -8.42
CA ASP A 30 10.10 -10.73 -9.09
C ASP A 30 10.40 -10.57 -10.59
N THR A 31 9.76 -9.59 -11.22
CA THR A 31 9.90 -9.30 -12.66
C THR A 31 10.93 -8.21 -12.96
N ALA A 32 11.36 -7.44 -11.95
CA ALA A 32 12.27 -6.31 -12.09
C ALA A 32 13.71 -6.75 -12.41
N ASP A 33 14.42 -5.86 -13.11
CA ASP A 33 15.88 -5.98 -13.21
C ASP A 33 16.54 -5.72 -11.85
N ARG A 34 17.76 -6.24 -11.62
CA ARG A 34 18.42 -6.23 -10.30
C ARG A 34 18.53 -4.83 -9.67
N THR A 35 18.61 -3.79 -10.48
CA THR A 35 18.63 -2.39 -10.01
C THR A 35 17.28 -1.89 -9.51
N VAL A 36 16.17 -2.27 -10.17
CA VAL A 36 14.81 -1.89 -9.77
C VAL A 36 14.35 -2.78 -8.60
N GLU A 37 14.69 -4.06 -8.64
CA GLU A 37 14.46 -5.04 -7.57
C GLU A 37 15.00 -4.56 -6.21
N SER A 38 16.27 -4.15 -6.17
CA SER A 38 16.92 -3.70 -4.93
C SER A 38 16.27 -2.44 -4.34
N GLN A 39 15.80 -1.53 -5.20
CA GLN A 39 15.09 -0.32 -4.78
C GLN A 39 13.69 -0.64 -4.26
N LEU A 40 12.93 -1.49 -4.96
CA LEU A 40 11.60 -1.93 -4.54
C LEU A 40 11.64 -2.65 -3.20
N ASN A 41 12.64 -3.53 -3.01
CA ASN A 41 12.83 -4.25 -1.75
C ASN A 41 13.18 -3.28 -0.61
N SER A 42 14.06 -2.30 -0.84
CA SER A 42 14.39 -1.28 0.16
C SER A 42 13.19 -0.39 0.54
N ILE A 43 12.34 -0.04 -0.43
CA ILE A 43 11.12 0.74 -0.18
C ILE A 43 10.11 -0.08 0.61
N THR A 44 9.90 -1.33 0.23
CA THR A 44 8.96 -2.24 0.91
C THR A 44 9.43 -2.47 2.36
N ALA A 45 10.69 -2.87 2.55
CA ALA A 45 11.26 -3.09 3.88
C ALA A 45 11.13 -1.84 4.76
N GLY A 46 11.48 -0.66 4.26
CA GLY A 46 11.41 0.59 5.04
C GLY A 46 9.99 1.10 5.37
N VAL A 47 8.94 0.50 4.82
CA VAL A 47 7.53 0.86 5.11
C VAL A 47 6.91 -0.18 6.04
N PHE A 48 7.26 -1.45 5.86
CA PHE A 48 6.69 -2.56 6.62
C PHE A 48 7.52 -2.95 7.86
N GLU A 49 8.84 -2.76 7.88
CA GLU A 49 9.68 -3.05 9.07
C GLU A 49 9.41 -2.10 10.24
N GLU A 50 9.11 -0.81 10.00
CA GLU A 50 8.74 0.12 11.08
C GLU A 50 7.45 -0.30 11.82
N GLN A 51 6.63 -1.16 11.19
CA GLN A 51 5.37 -1.66 11.73
C GLN A 51 5.55 -2.99 12.50
N GLU A 52 6.44 -3.89 12.06
CA GLU A 52 6.67 -5.18 12.74
C GLU A 52 7.29 -5.03 14.15
N GLY A 53 7.92 -3.90 14.44
CA GLY A 53 8.55 -3.60 15.74
C GLY A 53 7.60 -3.15 16.86
N HIS A 54 6.35 -2.76 16.56
CA HIS A 54 5.42 -2.15 17.53
C HIS A 54 4.18 -3.01 17.81
N LEU A 55 4.38 -4.29 18.11
CA LEU A 55 3.32 -5.26 18.46
C LEU A 55 2.58 -4.99 19.80
N THR A 56 2.79 -3.85 20.47
CA THR A 56 2.16 -3.54 21.78
C THR A 56 1.02 -2.53 21.72
N GLN A 57 0.75 -1.92 20.57
CA GLN A 57 -0.45 -1.10 20.35
C GLN A 57 -1.22 -1.65 19.14
N PRO A 58 -2.56 -1.49 19.07
CA PRO A 58 -3.26 -1.59 17.80
C PRO A 58 -2.65 -0.51 16.90
N ASP A 59 -1.71 -0.92 16.07
CA ASP A 59 -0.82 -0.02 15.36
C ASP A 59 -1.67 0.82 14.40
N PRO A 60 -1.62 2.16 14.48
CA PRO A 60 -2.19 2.96 13.41
C PRO A 60 -1.40 2.58 12.17
N GLY A 61 -2.09 2.09 11.13
CA GLY A 61 -1.45 1.73 9.86
C GLY A 61 -0.46 2.81 9.38
N PRO A 62 0.42 2.47 8.44
CA PRO A 62 1.54 3.32 8.05
C PRO A 62 1.05 4.73 7.76
N LYS A 63 1.73 5.71 8.37
CA LYS A 63 1.35 7.12 8.28
C LYS A 63 1.12 7.52 6.82
N ARG A 64 0.09 8.32 6.56
CA ARG A 64 -0.23 8.82 5.22
C ARG A 64 0.98 9.45 4.53
N ASP A 65 1.77 10.24 5.25
CA ASP A 65 3.03 10.79 4.72
C ASP A 65 3.99 9.72 4.20
N ARG A 66 4.08 8.57 4.88
CA ARG A 66 4.93 7.46 4.46
C ARG A 66 4.41 6.80 3.18
N ILE A 67 3.10 6.56 3.10
CA ILE A 67 2.47 5.99 1.91
C ILE A 67 2.53 6.96 0.72
N ALA A 68 2.44 8.27 0.97
CA ALA A 68 2.64 9.29 -0.06
C ALA A 68 4.08 9.30 -0.59
N GLU A 69 5.09 9.23 0.29
CA GLU A 69 6.49 9.12 -0.10
C GLU A 69 6.75 7.87 -0.96
N VAL A 70 6.14 6.74 -0.60
CA VAL A 70 6.22 5.49 -1.38
C VAL A 70 5.61 5.67 -2.75
N ALA A 71 4.42 6.26 -2.85
CA ALA A 71 3.76 6.49 -4.12
C ALA A 71 4.60 7.37 -5.07
N GLU A 72 5.30 8.37 -4.54
CA GLU A 72 6.24 9.21 -5.31
C GLU A 72 7.47 8.42 -5.77
N LYS A 73 8.06 7.61 -4.89
CA LYS A 73 9.20 6.76 -5.24
C LYS A 73 8.85 5.72 -6.31
N LEU A 74 7.64 5.15 -6.23
CA LEU A 74 7.12 4.23 -7.24
C LEU A 74 6.89 4.92 -8.58
N ASP A 75 6.45 6.18 -8.59
CA ASP A 75 6.33 6.97 -9.82
C ASP A 75 7.69 7.11 -10.52
N GLY A 76 8.74 7.45 -9.76
CA GLY A 76 10.11 7.51 -10.28
C GLY A 76 10.63 6.16 -10.78
N LEU A 77 10.34 5.07 -10.07
CA LEU A 77 10.71 3.72 -10.49
C LEU A 77 9.95 3.25 -11.73
N ALA A 78 8.69 3.66 -11.90
CA ALA A 78 7.89 3.35 -13.08
C ALA A 78 8.42 4.04 -14.35
N ASP A 79 9.13 5.16 -14.22
CA ASP A 79 9.82 5.82 -15.34
C ASP A 79 11.09 5.06 -15.76
N GLN A 80 11.76 4.43 -14.79
CA GLN A 80 12.96 3.62 -15.01
C GLN A 80 12.64 2.18 -15.45
N ALA A 81 11.47 1.66 -15.08
CA ALA A 81 11.00 0.33 -15.42
C ALA A 81 10.28 0.30 -16.78
N THR A 82 10.26 -0.87 -17.42
CA THR A 82 9.53 -1.09 -18.67
C THR A 82 8.80 -2.42 -18.63
N GLY A 83 7.78 -2.58 -19.48
CA GLY A 83 7.02 -3.84 -19.58
C GLY A 83 6.20 -4.14 -18.33
N GLU A 84 6.18 -5.42 -17.95
CA GLU A 84 5.37 -5.97 -16.85
C GLU A 84 5.76 -5.39 -15.48
N THR A 85 7.05 -5.16 -15.24
CA THR A 85 7.53 -4.49 -14.02
C THR A 85 6.92 -3.11 -13.83
N ARG A 86 6.82 -2.32 -14.91
CA ARG A 86 6.21 -0.99 -14.86
C ARG A 86 4.72 -1.08 -14.51
N ASP A 87 4.01 -2.05 -15.08
CA ASP A 87 2.59 -2.26 -14.82
C ASP A 87 2.33 -2.62 -13.34
N HIS A 88 3.16 -3.49 -12.77
CA HIS A 88 3.09 -3.84 -11.35
C HIS A 88 3.41 -2.65 -10.43
N ILE A 89 4.40 -1.82 -10.77
CA ILE A 89 4.73 -0.60 -10.00
C ILE A 89 3.57 0.41 -10.04
N LEU A 90 2.95 0.59 -11.20
CA LEU A 90 1.79 1.47 -11.35
C LEU A 90 0.60 0.97 -10.54
N THR A 91 0.34 -0.34 -10.56
CA THR A 91 -0.72 -0.97 -9.77
C THR A 91 -0.48 -0.75 -8.27
N ALA A 92 0.73 -0.98 -7.78
CA ALA A 92 1.09 -0.72 -6.38
C ALA A 92 0.88 0.77 -6.00
N ARG A 93 1.24 1.70 -6.89
CA ARG A 93 1.02 3.14 -6.71
C ARG A 93 -0.48 3.50 -6.64
N GLU A 94 -1.32 2.88 -7.46
CA GLU A 94 -2.76 3.10 -7.39
C GLU A 94 -3.34 2.63 -6.05
N HIS A 95 -2.87 1.50 -5.53
CA HIS A 95 -3.26 1.05 -4.20
C HIS A 95 -2.78 1.98 -3.08
N CYS A 96 -1.58 2.54 -3.17
CA CYS A 96 -1.12 3.58 -2.24
C CYS A 96 -2.01 4.83 -2.28
N ARG A 97 -2.47 5.24 -3.47
CA ARG A 97 -3.37 6.40 -3.61
C ARG A 97 -4.77 6.12 -3.08
N ALA A 98 -5.29 4.91 -3.29
CA ALA A 98 -6.56 4.48 -2.72
C ALA A 98 -6.52 4.55 -1.18
N TYR A 99 -5.47 4.00 -0.56
CA TYR A 99 -5.23 4.10 0.88
C TYR A 99 -5.26 5.55 1.40
N LEU A 100 -4.60 6.47 0.68
CA LEU A 100 -4.58 7.89 1.04
C LEU A 100 -5.93 8.58 0.86
N ALA A 101 -6.69 8.21 -0.17
CA ALA A 101 -8.01 8.76 -0.46
C ALA A 101 -9.06 8.31 0.55
N GLU A 102 -8.94 7.07 1.05
CA GLU A 102 -9.85 6.47 2.04
C GLU A 102 -9.51 6.85 3.48
N GLY A 103 -8.44 7.63 3.69
CA GLY A 103 -8.08 8.18 4.99
C GLY A 103 -7.31 7.19 5.89
N GLY A 104 -6.68 6.17 5.31
CA GLY A 104 -5.87 5.21 6.05
C GLY A 104 -4.83 5.90 6.92
N GLY A 105 -4.88 5.65 8.23
CA GLY A 105 -3.94 6.21 9.23
C GLY A 105 -4.42 7.46 9.98
N ASP A 106 -5.56 8.06 9.63
CA ASP A 106 -6.20 9.13 10.42
C ASP A 106 -7.43 8.59 11.18
N GLU A 107 -7.20 7.93 12.32
CA GLU A 107 -8.15 8.00 13.43
C GLU A 107 -7.66 9.13 14.34
N GLN A 108 -8.22 10.36 14.29
CA GLN A 108 -9.28 10.92 15.15
C GLN A 108 -9.19 12.47 15.11
N PRO A 109 -10.23 13.30 15.44
CA PRO A 109 -11.35 13.00 16.32
C PRO A 109 -12.74 13.25 15.70
N ARG A 110 -13.71 12.42 16.07
CA ARG A 110 -15.13 12.82 15.98
C ARG A 110 -15.38 13.87 17.06
N ASN A 111 -15.05 15.12 16.74
CA ASN A 111 -15.37 16.27 17.55
C ASN A 111 -16.80 16.69 17.22
N GLU A 112 -17.79 16.15 17.93
CA GLU A 112 -19.14 16.72 17.99
C GLU A 112 -19.92 16.07 19.15
N SER A 113 -19.96 16.75 20.29
CA SER A 113 -21.07 16.65 21.25
C SER A 113 -21.09 17.97 22.02
N GLU A 114 -22.01 18.83 21.60
CA GLU A 114 -22.40 20.11 22.21
C GLU A 114 -22.91 19.97 23.66
#